data_AF-A0AAU8PB37-F1
#
_entry.id   AF-A0AAU8PB37-F1
#
_cell.length_a   1.000
_cell.length_b   1.000
_cell.length_c   1.000
_cell.angle_alpha   90.00
_cell.angle_beta   90.00
_cell.angle_gamma   90.00
#
_symmetry.space_group_name_H-M   'P 1'
#
loop_
_entity.id
_entity.type
_entity.pdbx_description
1 polymer ?
#
loop_
_entity_poly.entity_id
_entity_poly.type
_entity_poly.pdbx_seq_one_letter_code
_entity_poly.pdbx_strand_id
1 'polypeptide(L)'
;MKMPSREESKNWKVVAFPLYSKRKVLWLLSRIKPLRDVRGEISPAQWWARGHFTHPARPKVVVLVLKPGKPVNLERLVFRAAGVLAENSGKTLDWAWGERGGRVYLVVKTLAKDRETGRNVLFRLGRKTLGELVDLVPGKPRGRERELRGRERERR
;
A
#
# COMPACT_ATOMS: atom_id res chain seq x y z
N MET A 1 1.93 -3.30 19.47
CA MET A 1 2.10 -1.98 18.80
C MET A 1 0.71 -1.45 18.48
N LYS A 2 0.31 -0.33 19.09
CA LYS A 2 -1.02 0.27 18.93
C LYS A 2 -1.11 0.89 17.53
N MET A 3 -2.16 0.58 16.77
CA MET A 3 -2.35 1.20 15.45
C MET A 3 -2.73 2.67 15.66
N PRO A 4 -2.17 3.61 14.87
CA PRO A 4 -2.52 5.02 14.97
C PRO A 4 -4.01 5.25 14.69
N SER A 5 -4.58 6.28 15.30
CA SER A 5 -5.99 6.63 15.15
C SER A 5 -6.32 7.07 13.71
N ARG A 6 -7.62 7.08 13.39
CA ARG A 6 -8.11 7.57 12.09
C ARG A 6 -7.75 9.03 11.84
N GLU A 7 -7.63 9.84 12.89
CA GLU A 7 -7.22 11.24 12.80
C GLU A 7 -5.72 11.39 12.57
N GLU A 8 -4.89 10.64 13.31
CA GLU A 8 -3.44 10.64 13.13
C GLU A 8 -3.05 10.25 11.71
N SER A 9 -3.78 9.28 11.13
CA SER A 9 -3.53 8.77 9.78
C SER A 9 -4.12 9.63 8.65
N LYS A 10 -4.90 10.70 8.92
CA LYS A 10 -5.49 11.55 7.86
C LYS A 10 -4.42 12.16 6.97
N ASN A 11 -3.36 12.70 7.58
CA ASN A 11 -2.27 13.41 6.91
C ASN A 11 -1.15 12.50 6.39
N TRP A 12 -1.24 11.19 6.63
CA TRP A 12 -0.21 10.26 6.19
C TRP A 12 -0.35 9.95 4.71
N LYS A 13 0.79 10.05 4.00
CA LYS A 13 0.90 9.68 2.58
C LYS A 13 0.66 8.20 2.34
N VAL A 14 1.05 7.36 3.31
CA VAL A 14 0.88 5.90 3.28
C VAL A 14 0.27 5.45 4.60
N VAL A 15 -0.76 4.62 4.52
CA VAL A 15 -1.35 3.94 5.69
C VAL A 15 -1.27 2.45 5.45
N ALA A 16 -0.81 1.69 6.44
CA ALA A 16 -0.69 0.24 6.36
C ALA A 16 -1.51 -0.46 7.45
N PHE A 17 -2.26 -1.50 7.10
CA PHE A 17 -2.97 -2.33 8.07
C PHE A 17 -3.18 -3.76 7.60
N PRO A 18 -3.11 -4.76 8.51
CA PRO A 18 -3.44 -6.14 8.18
C PRO A 18 -4.96 -6.38 8.16
N LEU A 19 -5.40 -7.33 7.34
CA LEU A 19 -6.75 -7.92 7.44
C LEU A 19 -6.63 -9.43 7.71
N TYR A 20 -7.40 -9.90 8.69
CA TYR A 20 -7.36 -11.29 9.17
C TYR A 20 -8.50 -12.17 8.64
N SER A 21 -9.57 -11.59 8.09
CA SER A 21 -10.73 -12.37 7.64
C SER A 21 -10.95 -12.28 6.13
N LYS A 22 -11.23 -13.43 5.50
CA LYS A 22 -11.62 -13.54 4.09
C LYS A 22 -12.75 -12.57 3.75
N ARG A 23 -13.78 -12.50 4.61
CA ARG A 23 -14.94 -11.61 4.42
C ARG A 23 -14.52 -10.14 4.31
N LYS A 24 -13.64 -9.65 5.21
CA LYS A 24 -13.15 -8.27 5.17
C LYS A 24 -12.28 -8.00 3.94
N VAL A 25 -11.46 -8.97 3.53
CA VAL A 25 -10.64 -8.84 2.31
C VAL A 25 -11.53 -8.73 1.08
N LEU A 26 -12.44 -9.68 0.87
CA LEU A 26 -13.33 -9.67 -0.30
C LEU A 26 -14.22 -8.43 -0.34
N TRP A 27 -14.71 -7.97 0.82
CA TRP A 27 -15.46 -6.70 0.91
C TRP A 27 -14.62 -5.48 0.54
N LEU A 28 -13.34 -5.44 0.92
CA LEU A 28 -12.45 -4.36 0.49
C LEU A 28 -12.20 -4.42 -1.03
N LEU A 29 -11.87 -5.61 -1.55
CA LEU A 29 -11.58 -5.82 -2.96
C LEU A 29 -12.78 -5.50 -3.86
N SER A 30 -14.01 -5.71 -3.39
CA SER A 30 -15.21 -5.33 -4.15
C SER A 30 -15.44 -3.82 -4.20
N ARG A 31 -14.81 -3.05 -3.29
CA ARG A 31 -14.96 -1.58 -3.16
C ARG A 31 -13.85 -0.79 -3.84
N ILE A 32 -12.75 -1.42 -4.22
CA ILE A 32 -11.65 -0.79 -4.94
C ILE A 32 -11.75 -1.20 -6.41
N LYS A 33 -11.98 -0.24 -7.31
CA LYS A 33 -12.35 -0.51 -8.70
C LYS A 33 -11.61 0.44 -9.65
N PRO A 34 -11.18 -0.04 -10.83
CA PRO A 34 -11.07 -1.45 -11.20
C PRO A 34 -10.07 -2.18 -10.27
N LEU A 35 -10.24 -3.50 -10.10
CA LEU A 35 -9.27 -4.32 -9.37
C LEU A 35 -8.31 -4.93 -10.38
N ARG A 36 -7.02 -4.71 -10.19
CA ARG A 36 -5.95 -5.09 -11.11
C ARG A 36 -4.82 -5.82 -10.39
N ASP A 37 -4.16 -6.74 -11.07
CA ASP A 37 -2.89 -7.33 -10.65
C ASP A 37 -1.85 -7.19 -11.77
N VAL A 38 -0.71 -7.88 -11.64
CA VAL A 38 0.37 -7.87 -12.66
C VAL A 38 -0.09 -8.32 -14.06
N ARG A 39 -1.22 -9.02 -14.17
CA ARG A 39 -1.79 -9.56 -15.41
C ARG A 39 -2.92 -8.71 -15.99
N GLY A 40 -3.33 -7.64 -15.30
CA GLY A 40 -4.43 -6.78 -15.71
C GLY A 40 -5.64 -6.88 -14.79
N GLU A 41 -6.85 -6.69 -15.32
CA GLU A 41 -8.08 -6.68 -14.53
C GLU A 41 -8.44 -8.07 -13.99
N ILE A 42 -8.90 -8.13 -12.74
CA ILE A 42 -9.19 -9.38 -12.05
C ILE A 42 -10.37 -9.22 -11.11
N SER A 43 -11.20 -10.26 -10.99
CA SER A 43 -12.26 -10.28 -9.98
C SER A 43 -11.69 -10.56 -8.57
N PRO A 44 -12.34 -10.06 -7.51
CA PRO A 44 -11.96 -10.38 -6.13
C PRO A 44 -11.84 -11.89 -5.84
N ALA A 45 -12.74 -12.70 -6.42
CA ALA A 45 -12.75 -14.14 -6.23
C ALA A 45 -11.55 -14.82 -6.92
N GLN A 46 -11.26 -14.45 -8.17
CA GLN A 46 -10.11 -14.97 -8.92
C GLN A 46 -8.79 -14.64 -8.23
N TRP A 47 -8.63 -13.41 -7.74
CA TRP A 47 -7.42 -13.04 -7.01
C TRP A 47 -7.26 -13.84 -5.71
N TRP A 48 -8.35 -14.00 -4.94
CA TRP A 48 -8.33 -14.73 -3.67
C TRP A 48 -7.98 -16.22 -3.83
N ALA A 49 -8.40 -16.85 -4.93
CA ALA A 49 -8.19 -18.27 -5.18
C ALA A 49 -6.72 -18.69 -5.27
N ARG A 50 -5.79 -17.76 -5.54
CA ARG A 50 -4.35 -18.03 -5.75
C ARG A 50 -3.55 -18.33 -4.47
N GLY A 51 -4.19 -18.88 -3.44
CA GLY A 51 -3.56 -19.24 -2.16
C GLY A 51 -3.54 -18.09 -1.14
N HIS A 52 -3.61 -18.44 0.14
CA HIS A 52 -3.52 -17.56 1.31
C HIS A 52 -3.31 -18.41 2.58
N PHE A 53 -2.83 -17.82 3.69
CA PHE A 53 -2.79 -18.56 4.96
C PHE A 53 -4.20 -18.91 5.43
N THR A 54 -4.46 -20.17 5.80
CA THR A 54 -5.75 -20.63 6.34
C THR A 54 -5.89 -20.34 7.84
N HIS A 55 -4.79 -20.41 8.60
CA HIS A 55 -4.78 -20.21 10.06
C HIS A 55 -5.44 -18.89 10.51
N PRO A 56 -6.42 -18.91 11.44
CA PRO A 56 -7.25 -17.74 11.78
C PRO A 56 -6.46 -16.59 12.41
N ALA A 57 -5.47 -16.89 13.25
CA ALA A 57 -4.64 -15.87 13.91
C ALA A 57 -3.61 -15.18 12.98
N ARG A 58 -3.46 -15.66 11.73
CA ARG A 58 -2.50 -15.06 10.79
C ARG A 58 -3.19 -13.99 9.95
N PRO A 59 -2.57 -12.81 9.75
CA PRO A 59 -3.07 -11.85 8.79
C PRO A 59 -3.10 -12.52 7.41
N LYS A 60 -4.15 -12.26 6.63
CA LYS A 60 -4.32 -12.80 5.28
C LYS A 60 -3.69 -11.90 4.23
N VAL A 61 -3.84 -10.60 4.44
CA VAL A 61 -3.28 -9.56 3.59
C VAL A 61 -2.75 -8.40 4.44
N VAL A 62 -1.79 -7.66 3.90
CA VAL A 62 -1.46 -6.30 4.31
C VAL A 62 -2.04 -5.36 3.26
N VAL A 63 -2.78 -4.36 3.71
CA VAL A 63 -3.34 -3.30 2.87
C VAL A 63 -2.47 -2.06 3.03
N LEU A 64 -2.06 -1.50 1.91
CA LEU A 64 -1.36 -0.22 1.79
C LEU A 64 -2.29 0.77 1.09
N VAL A 65 -2.57 1.88 1.74
CA VAL A 65 -3.34 3.00 1.17
C VAL A 65 -2.36 4.11 0.83
N LEU A 66 -2.11 4.31 -0.46
CA LEU A 66 -1.28 5.37 -0.99
C LEU A 66 -2.15 6.58 -1.32
N LYS A 67 -1.75 7.75 -0.83
CA LYS A 67 -2.48 9.02 -0.98
C LYS A 67 -1.60 10.03 -1.72
N PRO A 68 -1.52 9.94 -3.06
CA PRO A 68 -0.77 10.94 -3.84
C PRO A 68 -1.41 12.32 -3.64
N GLY A 69 -0.60 13.31 -3.32
CA GLY A 69 -1.04 14.70 -3.15
C GLY A 69 -1.09 15.50 -4.45
N LYS A 70 -0.61 14.93 -5.55
CA LYS A 70 -0.61 15.50 -6.91
C LYS A 70 -0.93 14.42 -7.95
N PRO A 71 -1.42 14.78 -9.14
CA PRO A 71 -1.66 13.82 -10.22
C PRO A 71 -0.38 13.03 -10.55
N VAL A 72 -0.51 11.71 -10.65
CA VAL A 72 0.56 10.79 -11.04
C VAL A 72 0.01 9.60 -11.78
N ASN A 73 0.86 8.91 -12.54
CA ASN A 73 0.54 7.61 -13.09
C ASN A 73 0.44 6.60 -11.93
N LEU A 74 -0.79 6.20 -11.58
CA LEU A 74 -1.09 5.36 -10.43
C LEU A 74 -0.57 3.94 -10.61
N GLU A 75 -0.64 3.41 -11.82
CA GLU A 75 -0.06 2.11 -12.16
C GLU A 75 1.45 2.10 -11.92
N ARG A 76 2.18 3.09 -12.45
CA ARG A 76 3.63 3.22 -12.21
C ARG A 76 3.95 3.36 -10.72
N LEU A 77 3.13 4.09 -9.96
CA LEU A 77 3.27 4.20 -8.51
C LEU A 77 3.10 2.84 -7.82
N VAL A 78 2.08 2.06 -8.20
CA VAL A 78 1.85 0.72 -7.66
C VAL A 78 2.98 -0.23 -7.98
N PHE A 79 3.43 -0.29 -9.23
CA PHE A 79 4.53 -1.16 -9.65
C PHE A 79 5.82 -0.82 -8.89
N ARG A 80 6.13 0.47 -8.71
CA ARG A 80 7.27 0.89 -7.88
C ARG A 80 7.09 0.50 -6.42
N ALA A 81 5.90 0.70 -5.85
CA ALA A 81 5.61 0.32 -4.47
C ALA A 81 5.74 -1.20 -4.27
N ALA A 82 5.21 -2.01 -5.19
CA ALA A 82 5.34 -3.47 -5.18
C ALA A 82 6.80 -3.91 -5.32
N GLY A 83 7.60 -3.23 -6.16
CA GLY A 83 9.04 -3.44 -6.28
C GLY A 83 9.76 -3.22 -4.95
N VAL A 84 9.55 -2.07 -4.30
CA VAL A 84 10.12 -1.74 -2.98
C VAL A 84 9.77 -2.79 -1.92
N LEU A 85 8.53 -3.31 -1.95
CA LEU A 85 8.12 -4.39 -1.04
C LEU A 85 8.86 -5.70 -1.31
N ALA A 86 8.96 -6.10 -2.57
CA ALA A 86 9.58 -7.35 -2.98
C ALA A 86 11.10 -7.34 -2.70
N GLU A 87 11.77 -6.25 -3.08
CA GLU A 87 13.22 -6.05 -2.89
C GLU A 87 13.58 -6.07 -1.41
N ASN A 88 12.94 -5.25 -0.59
CA ASN A 88 13.27 -5.17 0.84
C ASN A 88 12.93 -6.43 1.62
N SER A 89 11.96 -7.22 1.15
CA SER A 89 11.55 -8.43 1.85
C SER A 89 12.25 -9.69 1.36
N GLY A 90 12.94 -9.65 0.22
CA GLY A 90 13.52 -10.83 -0.43
C GLY A 90 12.47 -11.87 -0.83
N LYS A 91 11.24 -11.43 -1.14
CA LYS A 91 10.09 -12.33 -1.36
C LYS A 91 9.36 -12.02 -2.67
N THR A 92 8.84 -13.07 -3.30
CA THR A 92 7.84 -12.96 -4.35
C THR A 92 6.47 -12.78 -3.70
N LEU A 93 5.82 -11.65 -4.03
CA LEU A 93 4.56 -11.22 -3.43
C LEU A 93 3.40 -11.38 -4.42
N ASP A 94 2.27 -11.90 -3.95
CA ASP A 94 1.00 -11.86 -4.68
C ASP A 94 0.20 -10.64 -4.22
N TRP A 95 -0.05 -9.71 -5.13
CA TRP A 95 -0.68 -8.44 -4.84
C TRP A 95 -1.72 -8.08 -5.90
N ALA A 96 -2.68 -7.26 -5.49
CA ALA A 96 -3.62 -6.58 -6.37
C ALA A 96 -3.78 -5.15 -5.90
N TRP A 97 -4.28 -4.29 -6.78
CA TRP A 97 -4.54 -2.90 -6.47
C TRP A 97 -5.84 -2.42 -7.10
N GLY A 98 -6.35 -1.31 -6.55
CA GLY A 98 -7.47 -0.60 -7.13
C GLY A 98 -7.65 0.76 -6.48
N GLU A 99 -8.60 1.53 -7.00
CA GLU A 99 -8.80 2.91 -6.60
C GLU A 99 -10.09 3.08 -5.81
N ARG A 100 -10.07 4.01 -4.85
CA ARG A 100 -11.29 4.46 -4.15
C ARG A 100 -11.08 5.84 -3.54
N GLY A 101 -11.89 6.81 -4.00
CA GLY A 101 -11.93 8.16 -3.44
C GLY A 101 -10.58 8.88 -3.50
N GLY A 102 -9.92 8.85 -4.67
CA GLY A 102 -8.63 9.49 -4.92
C GLY A 102 -7.44 8.84 -4.22
N ARG A 103 -7.59 7.59 -3.77
CA ARG A 103 -6.55 6.81 -3.10
C ARG A 103 -6.33 5.51 -3.81
N VAL A 104 -5.09 5.05 -3.80
CA VAL A 104 -4.70 3.74 -4.32
C VAL A 104 -4.61 2.77 -3.16
N TYR A 105 -5.28 1.64 -3.30
CA TYR A 105 -5.21 0.54 -2.35
C TYR A 105 -4.36 -0.55 -3.00
N LEU A 106 -3.19 -0.82 -2.44
CA LEU A 106 -2.34 -1.97 -2.78
C LEU A 106 -2.55 -3.05 -1.70
N VAL A 107 -3.11 -4.18 -2.09
CA VAL A 107 -3.44 -5.31 -1.22
C VAL A 107 -2.47 -6.43 -1.51
N VAL A 108 -1.68 -6.81 -0.52
CA VAL A 108 -0.61 -7.81 -0.65
C VAL A 108 -0.93 -9.00 0.22
N LYS A 109 -0.93 -10.21 -0.34
CA LYS A 109 -1.08 -11.43 0.45
C LYS A 109 0.12 -11.62 1.35
N THR A 110 -0.14 -12.05 2.57
CA THR A 110 0.92 -12.33 3.54
C THR A 110 1.58 -13.68 3.32
N LEU A 111 0.91 -14.61 2.63
CA LEU A 111 1.54 -15.82 2.14
C LEU A 111 2.37 -15.44 0.91
N ALA A 112 3.67 -15.41 1.09
CA ALA A 112 4.64 -15.09 0.06
C ALA A 112 5.53 -16.29 -0.22
N LYS A 113 6.28 -16.24 -1.32
CA LYS A 113 7.38 -17.19 -1.57
C LYS A 113 8.70 -16.50 -1.29
N ASP A 114 9.56 -17.19 -0.57
CA ASP A 114 10.95 -16.79 -0.42
C ASP A 114 11.63 -16.83 -1.80
N ARG A 115 12.37 -15.78 -2.18
CA ARG A 115 12.89 -15.64 -3.55
C ARG A 115 14.02 -16.61 -3.84
N GLU A 116 14.80 -16.98 -2.83
CA GLU A 116 15.95 -17.88 -2.97
C GLU A 116 15.51 -19.35 -2.90
N THR A 117 14.71 -19.69 -1.89
CA THR A 117 14.35 -21.09 -1.59
C THR A 117 13.02 -21.52 -2.22
N GLY A 118 12.20 -20.60 -2.71
CA GLY A 118 10.87 -20.86 -3.24
C GLY A 118 9.84 -21.30 -2.19
N ARG A 119 10.24 -21.39 -0.91
CA ARG A 119 9.38 -21.88 0.18
C ARG A 119 8.32 -20.86 0.56
N ASN A 120 7.18 -21.36 1.01
CA ASN A 120 6.11 -20.53 1.54
C ASN A 120 6.53 -19.89 2.87
N VAL A 121 6.50 -18.55 2.93
CA VAL A 121 6.90 -17.77 4.09
C VAL A 121 5.90 -16.66 4.40
N LEU A 122 5.92 -16.18 5.63
CA LEU A 122 5.10 -15.05 6.06
C LEU A 122 5.78 -13.72 5.67
N PHE A 123 5.11 -12.93 4.85
CA PHE A 123 5.45 -11.53 4.62
C PHE A 123 4.97 -10.66 5.79
N ARG A 124 5.88 -9.80 6.28
CA ARG A 124 5.62 -8.76 7.28
C ARG A 124 6.16 -7.44 6.75
N LEU A 125 5.36 -6.38 6.85
CA LEU A 125 5.80 -5.05 6.47
C LEU A 125 6.75 -4.48 7.53
N GLY A 126 7.99 -4.19 7.13
CA GLY A 126 8.99 -3.56 7.99
C GLY A 126 8.85 -2.03 8.07
N ARG A 127 9.40 -1.42 9.12
CA ARG A 127 9.40 0.04 9.30
C ARG A 127 10.20 0.77 8.22
N LYS A 128 11.38 0.25 7.87
CA LYS A 128 12.24 0.79 6.79
C LYS A 128 11.47 0.86 5.47
N THR A 129 10.89 -0.26 5.06
CA THR A 129 10.07 -0.36 3.85
C THR A 129 8.89 0.61 3.87
N LEU A 130 8.21 0.78 5.01
CA LEU A 130 7.13 1.76 5.13
C LEU A 130 7.64 3.21 4.92
N GLY A 131 8.83 3.55 5.43
CA GLY A 131 9.47 4.85 5.20
C GLY A 131 9.74 5.10 3.71
N GLU A 132 10.35 4.14 3.02
CA GLU A 132 10.62 4.23 1.58
C GLU A 132 9.33 4.37 0.75
N LEU A 133 8.25 3.68 1.14
CA LEU A 133 6.95 3.86 0.51
C LEU A 133 6.39 5.27 0.72
N VAL A 134 6.60 5.88 1.89
CA VAL A 134 6.18 7.26 2.19
C VAL A 134 6.94 8.26 1.32
N ASP A 135 8.22 8.02 1.08
CA ASP A 135 9.07 8.86 0.23
C ASP A 135 8.71 8.69 -1.26
N LEU A 136 8.34 7.47 -1.67
CA LEU A 136 7.86 7.17 -3.01
C LEU A 136 6.55 7.89 -3.35
N VAL A 137 5.64 8.04 -2.37
CA VAL A 137 4.34 8.71 -2.62
C VAL A 137 4.54 10.23 -2.72
N PRO A 138 4.21 10.83 -3.88
CA PRO A 138 4.36 12.25 -4.04
C PRO A 138 3.35 13.00 -3.17
N GLY A 139 3.83 13.89 -2.32
CA GLY A 139 3.00 14.73 -1.45
C GLY A 139 2.57 16.04 -2.12
N LYS A 140 1.58 16.72 -1.53
CA LYS A 140 1.40 18.16 -1.76
C LYS A 140 2.63 18.89 -1.21
N PRO A 141 3.12 19.96 -1.87
CA PRO A 141 4.12 20.82 -1.25
C PRO A 141 3.58 21.27 0.10
N ARG A 142 4.28 20.92 1.18
CA ARG A 142 4.05 21.56 2.48
C ARG A 142 4.40 23.03 2.29
N GLY A 143 3.55 23.94 2.75
CA GLY A 143 3.63 25.38 2.50
C GLY A 143 4.85 26.11 3.09
N ARG A 144 6.07 25.57 2.99
CA ARG A 144 7.32 26.30 3.25
C ARG A 144 7.57 27.42 2.23
N GLU A 145 6.92 27.39 1.08
CA GLU A 145 6.99 28.47 0.10
C GLU A 145 6.21 29.73 0.54
N ARG A 146 5.27 29.61 1.48
CA ARG A 146 4.58 30.78 2.08
C ARG A 146 5.45 31.52 3.09
N GLU A 147 6.39 30.83 3.73
CA GLU A 147 7.31 31.44 4.71
C GLU A 147 8.42 32.26 4.02
N LEU A 148 8.88 31.81 2.85
CA LEU A 148 9.90 32.51 2.07
C LEU A 148 9.36 33.80 1.41
N ARG A 149 8.12 33.80 0.91
CA ARG A 149 7.48 35.00 0.34
C ARG A 149 6.99 36.02 1.38
N GLY A 150 6.74 35.60 2.62
CA GLY A 150 6.40 36.51 3.73
C GLY A 150 7.59 37.34 4.18
N ARG A 151 8.79 36.74 4.24
CA ARG A 151 10.03 37.42 4.64
C ARG A 151 10.57 38.40 3.60
N GLU A 152 10.22 38.24 2.32
CA GLU A 152 10.58 39.20 1.27
C GLU A 152 9.71 40.47 1.28
N ARG A 153 8.52 40.44 1.88
CA ARG A 153 7.65 41.62 1.99
C ARG A 153 7.88 42.46 3.25
N GLU A 154 8.53 41.92 4.28
CA GLU A 154 8.94 42.68 5.47
C GLU A 154 10.29 43.40 5.31
N ARG A 155 10.95 43.28 4.15
CA ARG A 155 12.24 43.92 3.83
C ARG A 155 12.16 44.96 2.71
N ARG A 156 10.96 45.39 2.31
CA ARG A 156 10.72 46.55 1.43
C ARG A 156 9.85 47.56 2.14
#